data_AF-A0A5N0USQ3-F1
#
_entry.id   AF-A0A5N0USQ3-F1
#
_cell.length_a   1.000
_cell.length_b   1.000
_cell.length_c   1.000
_cell.angle_alpha   90.00
_cell.angle_beta   90.00
_cell.angle_gamma   90.00
#
_symmetry.space_group_name_H-M   'P 1'
#
loop_
_entity.id
_entity.type
_entity.pdbx_description
1 polymer ?
#
loop_
_entity_poly.entity_id
_entity_poly.type
_entity_poly.pdbx_seq_one_letter_code
_entity_poly.pdbx_strand_id
1 'polypeptide(L)'
;MPVRPVAEDDEVDARPFGEPEGAEPIAVTRLTRPDQRWTVRRELVDYENALEIVKNTGLVRFEDLGLEVDREVEESYGWVADDFCSPRGETSWSVLFRRGEWSARTDTHTTVTCTPEEFVVHARLDAYEGDVRTFSRNWNRRIPRDCV
;
A
#
# COMPACT_ATOMS: atom_id res chain seq x y z
N MET A 1 17.31 -7.59 -34.81
CA MET A 1 15.96 -7.88 -34.27
C MET A 1 14.99 -7.98 -35.41
N PRO A 2 13.96 -8.85 -35.38
CA PRO A 2 12.95 -8.85 -36.41
C PRO A 2 12.10 -7.58 -36.27
N VAL A 3 12.06 -6.76 -37.31
CA VAL A 3 11.21 -5.57 -37.40
C VAL A 3 10.03 -5.96 -38.28
N ARG A 4 8.80 -5.75 -37.79
CA ARG A 4 7.59 -6.00 -38.58
C ARG A 4 7.55 -4.98 -39.73
N PRO A 5 7.55 -5.41 -41.01
CA PRO A 5 7.37 -4.49 -42.11
C PRO A 5 6.01 -3.80 -41.96
N VAL A 6 5.97 -2.48 -42.12
CA VAL A 6 4.71 -1.74 -42.21
C VAL A 6 4.16 -2.05 -43.59
N ALA A 7 3.08 -2.82 -43.66
CA ALA A 7 2.30 -2.94 -44.89
C ALA A 7 1.68 -1.57 -45.20
N GLU A 8 1.55 -1.26 -46.48
CA GLU A 8 0.94 -0.03 -47.01
C GLU A 8 -0.37 0.30 -46.30
N ASP A 9 -0.63 1.61 -46.17
CA ASP A 9 -1.73 2.28 -45.45
C ASP A 9 -2.81 1.32 -44.92
N ASP A 10 -2.72 1.00 -43.63
CA ASP A 10 -3.72 0.22 -42.87
C ASP A 10 -5.01 1.08 -42.72
N GLU A 11 -5.60 1.55 -43.83
CA GLU A 11 -7.00 2.00 -43.89
C GLU A 11 -7.91 0.77 -43.81
N VAL A 12 -7.72 -0.03 -42.76
CA VAL A 12 -8.71 -0.98 -42.30
C VAL A 12 -9.82 -0.11 -41.69
N ASP A 13 -10.99 -0.09 -42.32
CA ASP A 13 -12.20 0.52 -41.75
C ASP A 13 -12.24 0.17 -40.25
N ALA A 14 -12.00 1.18 -39.42
CA ALA A 14 -11.87 0.99 -37.98
C ALA A 14 -13.24 0.55 -37.45
N ARG A 15 -13.45 -0.77 -37.41
CA ARG A 15 -14.66 -1.33 -36.85
C ARG A 15 -14.75 -0.81 -35.42
N PRO A 16 -15.82 -0.11 -35.05
CA PRO A 16 -15.96 0.36 -33.68
C PRO A 16 -15.87 -0.86 -32.76
N PHE A 17 -15.14 -0.72 -31.66
CA PHE A 17 -15.14 -1.74 -30.62
C PHE A 17 -16.57 -2.05 -30.20
N GLY A 18 -16.81 -3.30 -29.82
CA GLY A 18 -18.06 -3.68 -29.16
C GLY A 18 -18.23 -2.95 -27.84
N GLU A 19 -19.36 -3.21 -27.18
CA GLU A 19 -19.55 -2.74 -25.80
C GLU A 19 -18.44 -3.29 -24.89
N PRO A 20 -18.04 -2.54 -23.85
CA PRO A 20 -17.04 -3.02 -22.92
C PRO A 20 -17.53 -4.29 -22.22
N GLU A 21 -16.79 -5.38 -22.38
CA GLU A 21 -17.05 -6.65 -21.71
C GLU A 21 -16.25 -6.74 -20.39
N GLY A 22 -16.83 -7.37 -19.37
CA GLY A 22 -16.20 -7.60 -18.08
C GLY A 22 -16.55 -8.97 -17.51
N ALA A 23 -15.66 -9.52 -16.68
CA ALA A 23 -15.95 -10.77 -15.96
C ALA A 23 -17.04 -10.54 -14.90
N GLU A 24 -17.75 -11.60 -14.54
CA GLU A 24 -18.71 -11.55 -13.42
C GLU A 24 -17.99 -11.16 -12.12
N PRO A 25 -18.58 -10.30 -11.27
CA PRO A 25 -17.99 -9.95 -9.99
C PRO A 25 -17.75 -11.18 -9.12
N ILE A 26 -16.61 -11.24 -8.45
CA ILE A 26 -16.28 -12.33 -7.53
C ILE A 26 -17.24 -12.28 -6.33
N ALA A 27 -17.78 -13.43 -5.94
CA ALA A 27 -18.61 -13.56 -4.74
C ALA A 27 -17.76 -13.37 -3.47
N VAL A 28 -18.10 -12.34 -2.68
CA VAL A 28 -17.37 -11.97 -1.46
C VAL A 28 -18.34 -11.73 -0.30
N THR A 29 -18.10 -12.38 0.83
CA THR A 29 -18.77 -12.07 2.11
C THR A 29 -17.86 -11.27 3.00
N ARG A 30 -18.40 -10.21 3.63
CA ARG A 30 -17.68 -9.45 4.65
C ARG A 30 -17.98 -9.99 6.05
N LEU A 31 -16.94 -10.42 6.76
CA LEU A 31 -17.03 -11.06 8.07
C LEU A 31 -16.87 -10.07 9.24
N THR A 32 -16.05 -9.02 9.07
CA THR A 32 -15.93 -7.93 10.05
C THR A 32 -16.15 -6.57 9.40
N ARG A 33 -16.58 -5.59 10.20
CA ARG A 33 -16.86 -4.23 9.73
C ARG A 33 -15.53 -3.53 9.40
N PRO A 34 -15.43 -2.80 8.27
CA PRO A 34 -14.27 -1.97 8.01
C PRO A 34 -14.25 -0.79 8.96
N ASP A 35 -13.06 -0.31 9.27
CA ASP A 35 -12.84 0.96 9.97
C ASP A 35 -11.89 1.83 9.15
N GLN A 36 -12.31 3.04 8.84
CA GLN A 36 -11.46 3.95 8.09
C GLN A 36 -11.63 5.36 8.62
N ARG A 37 -10.50 6.03 8.88
CA ARG A 37 -10.47 7.36 9.47
C ARG A 37 -9.28 8.14 8.93
N TRP A 38 -9.51 9.39 8.58
CA TRP A 38 -8.47 10.37 8.29
C TRP A 38 -8.62 11.50 9.29
N THR A 39 -7.54 11.83 10.00
CA THR A 39 -7.52 12.91 10.98
C THR A 39 -6.39 13.85 10.66
N VAL A 40 -6.74 15.11 10.43
CA VAL A 40 -5.78 16.19 10.31
C VAL A 40 -5.68 16.88 11.67
N ARG A 41 -4.47 16.97 12.20
CA ARG A 41 -4.15 17.71 13.42
C ARG A 41 -3.27 18.89 13.05
N ARG A 42 -3.56 20.04 13.67
CA ARG A 42 -2.72 21.23 13.59
C ARG A 42 -2.56 21.80 14.99
N GLU A 43 -1.32 21.85 15.44
CA GLU A 43 -0.89 22.53 16.65
C GLU A 43 -0.42 23.94 16.24
N LEU A 44 -0.76 24.96 17.04
CA LEU A 44 -0.56 26.38 16.68
C LEU A 44 0.55 27.07 17.48
N VAL A 45 1.02 26.49 18.58
CA VAL A 45 2.15 26.99 19.37
C VAL A 45 3.47 26.69 18.65
N ASP A 46 3.68 25.44 18.27
CA ASP A 46 4.89 24.91 17.62
C ASP A 46 4.69 24.73 16.10
N TYR A 47 3.50 25.02 15.57
CA TYR A 47 3.15 24.89 14.14
C TYR A 47 3.33 23.47 13.58
N GLU A 48 3.18 22.46 14.43
CA GLU A 48 3.17 21.05 14.03
C GLU A 48 1.87 20.71 13.31
N ASN A 49 1.99 19.99 12.19
CA ASN A 49 0.87 19.46 11.44
C ASN A 49 1.02 17.95 11.34
N ALA A 50 -0.09 17.24 11.39
CA ALA A 50 -0.11 15.80 11.16
C ALA A 50 -1.35 15.34 10.40
N LEU A 51 -1.17 14.30 9.58
CA LEU A 51 -2.23 13.50 8.99
C LEU A 51 -2.10 12.07 9.51
N GLU A 52 -3.10 11.63 10.26
CA GLU A 52 -3.24 10.25 10.72
C GLU A 52 -4.29 9.53 9.87
N ILE A 53 -3.98 8.33 9.42
CA ILE A 53 -4.82 7.51 8.57
C ILE A 53 -4.93 6.13 9.19
N VAL A 54 -6.16 5.68 9.40
CA VAL A 54 -6.49 4.29 9.69
C VAL A 54 -7.29 3.76 8.50
N LYS A 55 -6.86 2.63 7.93
CA LYS A 55 -7.58 1.90 6.89
C LYS A 55 -7.59 0.42 7.24
N ASN A 56 -8.71 -0.04 7.75
CA ASN A 56 -9.02 -1.44 7.95
C ASN A 56 -10.15 -1.84 6.98
N THR A 57 -9.89 -2.80 6.11
CA THR A 57 -10.91 -3.26 5.13
C THR A 57 -11.97 -4.18 5.74
N GLY A 58 -11.73 -4.63 6.97
CA GLY A 58 -12.38 -5.78 7.58
C GLY A 58 -11.95 -7.08 6.92
N LEU A 59 -12.19 -8.18 7.63
CA LEU A 59 -12.03 -9.54 7.16
C LEU A 59 -13.08 -9.82 6.10
N VAL A 60 -12.63 -10.20 4.91
CA VAL A 60 -13.49 -10.60 3.78
C VAL A 60 -13.19 -12.04 3.39
N ARG A 61 -14.21 -12.81 3.01
CA ARG A 61 -14.09 -14.16 2.49
C ARG A 61 -14.47 -14.19 1.02
N PHE A 62 -13.57 -14.69 0.18
CA PHE A 62 -13.85 -15.02 -1.22
C PHE A 62 -14.49 -16.42 -1.25
N GLU A 63 -15.76 -16.50 -1.63
CA GLU A 63 -16.57 -17.71 -1.47
C GLU A 63 -16.04 -18.88 -2.30
N ASP A 64 -15.73 -18.64 -3.58
CA ASP A 64 -15.27 -19.68 -4.51
C ASP A 64 -13.92 -20.30 -4.09
N LEU A 65 -13.12 -19.56 -3.32
CA LEU A 65 -11.78 -19.98 -2.89
C LEU A 65 -11.72 -20.42 -1.43
N GLY A 66 -12.77 -20.13 -0.64
CA GLY A 66 -12.75 -20.24 0.81
C GLY A 66 -11.62 -19.42 1.46
N LEU A 67 -11.13 -18.39 0.77
CA LEU A 67 -9.96 -17.59 1.20
C LEU A 67 -10.45 -16.36 1.97
N GLU A 68 -10.00 -16.20 3.20
CA GLU A 68 -10.20 -15.00 3.99
C GLU A 68 -9.00 -14.08 3.89
N VAL A 69 -9.26 -12.78 3.77
CA VAL A 69 -8.24 -11.75 3.69
C VAL A 69 -8.60 -10.61 4.62
N ASP A 70 -7.64 -10.17 5.41
CA ASP A 70 -7.74 -8.97 6.24
C ASP A 70 -6.56 -8.04 5.99
N ARG A 71 -6.82 -6.74 6.04
CA ARG A 71 -5.83 -5.69 5.78
C ARG A 71 -6.04 -4.54 6.74
N GLU A 72 -5.04 -4.32 7.58
CA GLU A 72 -4.98 -3.23 8.53
C GLU A 72 -3.80 -2.33 8.17
N VAL A 73 -4.08 -1.04 8.03
CA VAL A 73 -3.09 -0.04 7.68
C VAL A 73 -3.24 1.15 8.59
N GLU A 74 -2.13 1.56 9.18
CA GLU A 74 -1.99 2.81 9.91
C GLU A 74 -0.90 3.64 9.25
N GLU A 75 -1.17 4.92 8.99
CA GLU A 75 -0.20 5.85 8.43
C GLU A 75 -0.21 7.14 9.25
N SER A 76 0.96 7.70 9.52
CA SER A 76 1.09 9.02 10.10
C SER A 76 2.11 9.84 9.31
N TYR A 77 1.73 11.07 8.98
CA TYR A 77 2.59 12.02 8.29
C TYR A 77 2.62 13.29 9.11
N GLY A 78 3.80 13.84 9.38
CA GLY A 78 3.95 15.06 10.17
C GLY A 78 5.02 15.99 9.64
N TRP A 79 4.85 17.29 9.87
CA TRP A 79 5.81 18.33 9.51
C TRP A 79 5.60 19.60 10.35
N VAL A 80 6.62 20.46 10.40
CA VAL A 80 6.64 21.73 11.13
C VAL A 80 6.82 22.87 10.13
N ALA A 81 5.80 23.73 10.03
CA ALA A 81 5.82 24.97 9.22
C ALA A 81 6.68 24.89 7.94
N ASP A 82 7.74 25.71 7.88
CA ASP A 82 8.67 25.84 6.76
C ASP A 82 9.99 25.07 6.99
N ASP A 83 10.06 24.20 8.01
CA ASP A 83 11.21 23.31 8.20
C ASP A 83 11.11 22.14 7.21
N PHE A 84 11.79 22.27 6.08
CA PHE A 84 11.83 21.24 5.02
C PHE A 84 12.59 19.95 5.39
N CYS A 85 13.16 19.87 6.59
CA CYS A 85 13.76 18.65 7.14
C CYS A 85 12.90 18.00 8.25
N SER A 86 11.85 18.70 8.71
CA SER A 86 10.87 18.14 9.65
C SER A 86 9.94 17.06 9.09
N PRO A 87 9.66 16.93 7.76
CA PRO A 87 8.75 15.92 7.26
C PRO A 87 9.15 14.50 7.69
N ARG A 88 8.19 13.82 8.32
CA ARG A 88 8.28 12.42 8.72
C ARG A 88 7.03 11.69 8.27
N GLY A 89 7.20 10.53 7.64
CA GLY A 89 6.14 9.59 7.32
C GLY A 89 6.38 8.26 8.02
N GLU A 90 5.32 7.66 8.53
CA GLU A 90 5.33 6.34 9.14
C GLU A 90 4.14 5.54 8.62
N THR A 91 4.36 4.28 8.30
CA THR A 91 3.30 3.38 7.85
C THR A 91 3.49 2.01 8.45
N SER A 92 2.41 1.44 8.97
CA SER A 92 2.32 0.08 9.48
C SER A 92 1.25 -0.66 8.69
N TRP A 93 1.60 -1.84 8.18
CA TRP A 93 0.65 -2.70 7.47
C TRP A 93 0.66 -4.08 8.10
N SER A 94 -0.53 -4.63 8.35
CA SER A 94 -0.76 -6.03 8.65
C SER A 94 -1.67 -6.59 7.56
N VAL A 95 -1.22 -7.62 6.86
CA VAL A 95 -2.01 -8.34 5.86
C VAL A 95 -2.07 -9.80 6.24
N LEU A 96 -3.27 -10.33 6.36
CA LEU A 96 -3.54 -11.70 6.77
C LEU A 96 -4.30 -12.42 5.66
N PHE A 97 -3.90 -13.67 5.41
CA PHE A 97 -4.58 -14.64 4.57
C PHE A 97 -4.92 -15.88 5.41
N ARG A 98 -6.14 -16.40 5.30
CA ARG A 98 -6.55 -17.66 5.95
C ARG A 98 -7.37 -18.53 5.02
N ARG A 99 -7.18 -19.85 5.09
CA ARG A 99 -7.99 -20.84 4.36
C ARG A 99 -7.96 -22.16 5.10
N GLY A 100 -9.08 -22.52 5.74
CA GLY A 100 -9.12 -23.66 6.66
C GLY A 100 -8.10 -23.47 7.81
N GLU A 101 -7.30 -24.49 8.07
CA GLU A 101 -6.24 -24.45 9.11
C GLU A 101 -5.01 -23.63 8.68
N TRP A 102 -4.86 -23.33 7.38
CA TRP A 102 -3.73 -22.56 6.89
C TRP A 102 -3.92 -21.06 7.13
N SER A 103 -2.86 -20.39 7.57
CA SER A 103 -2.81 -18.93 7.62
C SER A 103 -1.41 -18.39 7.32
N ALA A 104 -1.36 -17.24 6.65
CA ALA A 104 -0.13 -16.49 6.41
C ALA A 104 -0.35 -15.02 6.71
N ARG A 105 0.59 -14.38 7.40
CA ARG A 105 0.51 -12.95 7.74
C ARG A 105 1.83 -12.26 7.44
N THR A 106 1.76 -11.03 6.97
CA THR A 106 2.92 -10.13 6.88
C THR A 106 2.64 -8.86 7.65
N ASP A 107 3.57 -8.51 8.53
CA ASP A 107 3.59 -7.23 9.23
C ASP A 107 4.76 -6.41 8.68
N THR A 108 4.49 -5.18 8.25
CA THR A 108 5.52 -4.24 7.82
C THR A 108 5.41 -2.93 8.56
N HIS A 109 6.55 -2.28 8.74
CA HIS A 109 6.59 -0.94 9.30
C HIS A 109 7.70 -0.16 8.64
N THR A 110 7.38 1.00 8.08
CA THR A 110 8.32 1.87 7.38
C THR A 110 8.24 3.27 7.94
N THR A 111 9.40 3.83 8.27
CA THR A 111 9.58 5.23 8.59
C THR A 111 10.40 5.89 7.49
N VAL A 112 9.97 7.06 7.06
CA VAL A 112 10.72 7.95 6.17
C VAL A 112 10.93 9.27 6.88
N THR A 113 12.17 9.71 6.97
CA THR A 113 12.55 11.07 7.38
C THR A 113 13.44 11.69 6.31
N CYS A 114 13.81 12.96 6.46
CA CYS A 114 14.72 13.61 5.54
C CYS A 114 15.74 14.50 6.24
N THR A 115 16.87 14.68 5.56
CA THR A 115 17.90 15.67 5.85
C THR A 115 17.94 16.67 4.69
N PRO A 116 18.77 17.73 4.74
CA PRO A 116 18.94 18.62 3.59
C PRO A 116 19.37 17.91 2.31
N GLU A 117 20.05 16.77 2.43
CA GLU A 117 20.74 16.08 1.33
C GLU A 117 20.11 14.73 0.97
N GLU A 118 19.36 14.09 1.88
CA GLU A 118 18.94 12.69 1.72
C GLU A 118 17.55 12.43 2.33
N PHE A 119 16.85 11.44 1.78
CA PHE A 119 15.77 10.74 2.48
C PHE A 119 16.34 9.54 3.22
N VAL A 120 15.92 9.34 4.46
CA VAL A 120 16.32 8.22 5.30
C VAL A 120 15.11 7.31 5.50
N VAL A 121 15.19 6.11 4.95
CA VAL A 121 14.15 5.09 5.03
C VAL A 121 14.61 4.01 6.00
N HIS A 122 13.85 3.78 7.06
CA HIS A 122 14.01 2.63 7.94
C HIS A 122 12.77 1.75 7.83
N ALA A 123 12.96 0.46 7.53
CA ALA A 123 11.83 -0.44 7.35
C ALA A 123 12.11 -1.82 7.93
N ARG A 124 11.03 -2.44 8.41
CA ARG A 124 11.00 -3.80 8.92
C ARG A 124 9.84 -4.58 8.30
N LEU A 125 10.07 -5.87 8.10
CA LEU A 125 9.09 -6.82 7.61
C LEU A 125 9.24 -8.11 8.43
N ASP A 126 8.13 -8.61 8.94
CA ASP A 126 8.00 -9.93 9.53
C ASP A 126 6.94 -10.72 8.75
N ALA A 127 7.23 -11.98 8.41
CA ALA A 127 6.27 -12.88 7.77
C ALA A 127 6.06 -14.11 8.65
N TYR A 128 4.80 -14.56 8.72
CA TYR A 128 4.33 -15.63 9.58
C TYR A 128 3.56 -16.67 8.75
N GLU A 129 3.72 -17.93 9.14
CA GLU A 129 2.83 -19.03 8.77
C GLU A 129 2.22 -19.58 10.06
N GLY A 130 0.90 -19.47 10.22
CA GLY A 130 0.28 -19.60 11.53
C GLY A 130 0.86 -18.58 12.52
N ASP A 131 1.22 -19.08 13.70
CA ASP A 131 1.86 -18.29 14.75
C ASP A 131 3.39 -18.27 14.65
N VAL A 132 3.97 -18.97 13.67
CA VAL A 132 5.43 -19.12 13.51
C VAL A 132 5.95 -18.05 12.57
N ARG A 133 6.85 -17.19 13.06
CA ARG A 133 7.57 -16.24 12.21
C ARG A 133 8.60 -16.98 11.34
N THR A 134 8.35 -17.06 10.05
CA THR A 134 9.20 -17.79 9.09
C THR A 134 10.24 -16.88 8.43
N PHE A 135 10.00 -15.57 8.38
CA PHE A 135 10.93 -14.61 7.81
C PHE A 135 10.90 -13.28 8.58
N SER A 136 12.06 -12.63 8.68
CA SER A 136 12.19 -11.28 9.21
C SER A 136 13.31 -10.54 8.50
N ARG A 137 13.08 -9.27 8.18
CA ARG A 137 14.08 -8.40 7.55
C ARG A 137 13.95 -6.99 8.06
N ASN A 138 15.08 -6.38 8.37
CA ASN A 138 15.20 -4.97 8.69
C ASN A 138 16.19 -4.35 7.71
N TRP A 139 15.92 -3.15 7.24
CA TRP A 139 16.85 -2.41 6.40
C TRP A 139 16.76 -0.92 6.64
N ASN A 140 17.90 -0.26 6.42
CA ASN A 140 18.02 1.18 6.40
C ASN A 140 18.59 1.57 5.04
N ARG A 141 18.01 2.58 4.40
CA ARG A 141 18.48 3.12 3.13
C ARG A 141 18.49 4.64 3.19
N ARG A 142 19.60 5.21 2.70
CA ARG A 142 19.72 6.64 2.45
C ARG A 142 19.62 6.88 0.95
N ILE A 143 18.82 7.86 0.55
CA ILE A 143 18.52 8.17 -0.85
C ILE A 143 18.84 9.65 -1.05
N PRO A 144 19.83 10.02 -1.88
CA PRO A 144 20.13 11.42 -2.16
C PRO A 144 18.91 12.16 -2.70
N ARG A 145 18.77 13.44 -2.32
CA ARG A 145 17.80 14.35 -2.94
C ARG A 145 18.34 14.74 -4.32
N ASP A 146 17.62 14.34 -5.36
CA ASP A 146 17.92 14.72 -6.74
C ASP A 146 16.88 15.76 -7.17
N CYS A 147 17.18 17.04 -6.91
CA CYS A 147 16.29 18.17 -7.12
C CYS A 147 16.25 18.61 -8.60
N VAL A 148 15.81 17.73 -9.51
CA VAL A 148 15.66 18.05 -10.95
C VAL A 148 14.61 19.14 -11.16
#